data_AF-A0A1Z9H0Y8-F1
#
_entry.id   AF-A0A1Z9H0Y8-F1
#
_cell.length_a   1.000
_cell.length_b   1.000
_cell.length_c   1.000
_cell.angle_alpha   90.00
_cell.angle_beta   90.00
_cell.angle_gamma   90.00
#
_symmetry.space_group_name_H-M   'P 1'
#
loop_
_entity.id
_entity.type
_entity.pdbx_description
1 polymer ?
#
loop_
_entity_poly.entity_id
_entity_poly.type
_entity_poly.pdbx_seq_one_letter_code
_entity_poly.pdbx_strand_id
1 'polypeptide(L)'
;MKRHTKSILEEISQSVPQNNREALIESRASHVISSALNLIDMLYESYDENTAGELSRRLINSIKSSDPAKFERGIRKVNGNNETDTN
;
A
#
# COMPACT_ATOMS: atom_id res chain seq x y z
N MET A 1 -21.52 -23.24 45.89
CA MET A 1 -20.50 -22.81 44.91
C MET A 1 -20.99 -21.53 44.23
N LYS A 2 -20.28 -20.41 44.37
CA LYS A 2 -20.64 -19.15 43.69
C LYS A 2 -20.23 -19.27 42.21
N ARG A 3 -21.16 -19.04 41.29
CA ARG A 3 -20.90 -19.07 39.85
C ARG A 3 -20.17 -17.78 39.47
N HIS A 4 -18.88 -17.88 39.16
CA HIS A 4 -18.12 -16.78 38.57
C HIS A 4 -18.44 -16.72 37.08
N THR A 5 -19.28 -15.78 36.66
CA THR A 5 -19.38 -15.40 35.25
C THR A 5 -18.25 -14.42 34.96
N LYS A 6 -17.20 -14.90 34.29
CA LYS A 6 -16.19 -14.02 33.69
C LYS A 6 -16.91 -13.01 32.80
N SER A 7 -16.42 -11.77 32.78
CA SER A 7 -17.02 -10.73 31.93
C SER A 7 -16.86 -11.13 30.46
N ILE A 8 -17.84 -10.81 29.60
CA ILE A 8 -17.71 -10.98 28.13
C ILE A 8 -16.44 -10.31 27.63
N LEU A 9 -16.06 -9.17 28.22
CA LEU A 9 -14.81 -8.47 27.90
C LEU A 9 -13.58 -9.30 28.26
N GLU A 10 -13.64 -10.05 29.36
CA GLU A 10 -12.59 -10.93 29.86
C GLU A 10 -12.46 -12.19 28.97
N GLU A 11 -13.59 -12.75 28.53
CA GLU A 11 -13.65 -13.86 27.58
C GLU A 11 -13.13 -13.45 26.19
N ILE A 12 -13.53 -12.28 25.68
CA ILE A 12 -12.98 -11.71 24.44
C ILE A 12 -11.47 -11.48 24.56
N SER A 13 -11.00 -10.90 25.67
CA SER A 13 -9.57 -10.67 25.88
C SER A 13 -8.74 -11.95 25.99
N GLN A 14 -9.32 -13.04 26.50
CA GLN A 14 -8.71 -14.37 26.56
C GLN A 14 -8.79 -15.12 25.22
N SER A 15 -9.75 -14.74 24.36
CA SER A 15 -10.00 -15.32 23.04
C SER A 15 -9.26 -14.60 21.90
N VAL A 16 -8.75 -13.37 22.12
CA VAL A 16 -7.78 -12.74 21.21
C VAL A 16 -6.45 -13.47 21.39
N PRO A 17 -6.07 -14.37 20.45
CA PRO A 17 -4.80 -15.05 20.58
C PRO A 17 -3.73 -13.97 20.41
N GLN A 18 -2.83 -13.86 21.38
CA GLN A 18 -1.56 -13.12 21.23
C GLN A 18 -0.73 -13.62 20.02
N ASN A 19 -1.13 -14.75 19.46
CA ASN A 19 -0.58 -15.40 18.29
C ASN A 19 -1.38 -15.01 17.04
N ASN A 20 -0.94 -13.97 16.35
CA ASN A 20 -0.70 -14.07 14.90
C ASN A 20 -0.10 -12.78 14.35
N ARG A 21 0.94 -12.26 15.02
CA ARG A 21 1.73 -11.17 14.46
C ARG A 21 2.23 -11.52 13.05
N GLU A 22 2.56 -12.79 12.81
CA GLU A 22 2.93 -13.32 11.48
C GLU A 22 1.77 -13.25 10.48
N ALA A 23 0.59 -13.80 10.81
CA ALA A 23 -0.56 -13.74 9.89
C ALA A 23 -1.04 -12.29 9.64
N LEU A 24 -0.88 -11.40 10.63
CA LEU A 24 -1.15 -9.98 10.46
C LEU A 24 -0.14 -9.32 9.50
N ILE A 25 1.15 -9.65 9.62
CA ILE A 25 2.18 -9.19 8.68
C ILE A 25 1.89 -9.72 7.28
N GLU A 26 1.54 -11.00 7.15
CA GLU A 26 1.19 -11.64 5.88
C GLU A 26 -0.02 -10.96 5.22
N SER A 27 -1.11 -10.77 5.97
CA SER A 27 -2.31 -10.09 5.48
C SER A 27 -2.01 -8.66 5.00
N ARG A 28 -1.23 -7.91 5.79
CA ARG A 28 -0.81 -6.54 5.41
C ARG A 28 0.10 -6.54 4.19
N ALA A 29 1.07 -7.46 4.12
CA ALA A 29 1.96 -7.58 2.98
C ALA A 29 1.18 -7.90 1.70
N SER A 30 0.27 -8.86 1.75
CA SER A 30 -0.62 -9.21 0.65
C SER A 30 -1.43 -8.00 0.18
N HIS A 31 -2.05 -7.26 1.10
CA HIS A 31 -2.81 -6.06 0.76
C HIS A 31 -1.94 -4.99 0.08
N VAL A 32 -0.73 -4.73 0.62
CA VAL A 32 0.20 -3.73 0.06
C VAL A 32 0.66 -4.13 -1.34
N ILE A 33 1.00 -5.40 -1.54
CA ILE A 33 1.42 -5.91 -2.85
C ILE A 33 0.29 -5.78 -3.87
N SER A 34 -0.93 -6.23 -3.53
CA SER A 34 -2.10 -6.11 -4.41
C SER A 34 -2.42 -4.65 -4.74
N SER A 35 -2.31 -3.74 -3.76
CA SER A 35 -2.52 -2.31 -3.99
C SER A 35 -1.46 -1.72 -4.93
N ALA A 36 -0.20 -2.14 -4.79
CA ALA A 36 0.88 -1.69 -5.65
C ALA A 36 0.75 -2.21 -7.09
N LEU A 37 0.32 -3.46 -7.28
CA LEU A 37 0.05 -4.02 -8.61
C LEU A 37 -1.09 -3.27 -9.30
N ASN A 38 -2.21 -3.07 -8.63
CA ASN A 38 -3.33 -2.31 -9.18
C ASN A 38 -2.93 -0.86 -9.55
N LEU A 39 -2.04 -0.25 -8.76
CA LEU A 39 -1.50 1.06 -9.11
C LEU A 39 -0.64 1.00 -10.37
N ILE A 40 0.22 -0.01 -10.52
CA ILE A 40 1.02 -0.20 -11.73
C ILE A 40 0.12 -0.38 -12.96
N ASP A 41 -0.91 -1.22 -12.87
CA ASP A 41 -1.85 -1.43 -13.97
C ASP A 41 -2.54 -0.11 -14.38
N MET A 42 -3.01 0.66 -13.39
CA MET A 42 -3.60 1.98 -13.61
C MET A 42 -2.63 2.97 -14.29
N LEU A 43 -1.33 2.89 -14.02
CA LEU A 43 -0.33 3.70 -14.70
C LEU A 43 -0.23 3.33 -16.18
N TYR A 44 -0.23 2.04 -16.51
CA TYR A 44 -0.19 1.57 -17.90
C TYR A 44 -1.49 1.85 -18.66
N GLU A 45 -2.63 1.94 -17.96
CA GLU A 45 -3.91 2.38 -18.55
C GLU A 45 -3.96 3.89 -18.81
N SER A 46 -3.26 4.69 -17.99
CA SER A 46 -3.38 6.15 -18.00
C SER A 46 -2.26 6.86 -18.80
N TYR A 47 -1.10 6.24 -18.95
CA TYR A 47 0.08 6.84 -19.57
C TYR A 47 0.63 5.96 -20.70
N ASP A 48 1.48 6.53 -21.57
CA ASP A 48 2.22 5.75 -22.56
C ASP A 48 3.20 4.76 -21.89
N GLU A 49 3.60 3.72 -22.62
CA GLU A 49 4.42 2.63 -22.11
C GLU A 49 5.75 3.11 -21.48
N ASN A 50 6.37 4.15 -22.04
CA ASN A 50 7.63 4.69 -21.53
C ASN A 50 7.40 5.41 -20.20
N THR A 51 6.39 6.28 -20.14
CA THR A 51 6.03 7.04 -18.93
C THR A 51 5.54 6.12 -17.81
N ALA A 52 4.68 5.15 -18.13
CA ALA A 52 4.19 4.15 -17.19
C ALA A 52 5.34 3.30 -16.62
N GLY A 53 6.28 2.88 -17.48
CA GLY A 53 7.49 2.17 -17.07
C GLY A 53 8.39 2.99 -16.14
N GLU A 54 8.59 4.28 -16.42
CA GLU A 54 9.35 5.17 -15.54
C GLU A 54 8.68 5.33 -14.17
N LEU A 55 7.37 5.61 -14.15
CA LEU A 55 6.60 5.79 -12.92
C LEU A 55 6.56 4.51 -12.08
N SER A 56 6.42 3.35 -12.71
CA SER A 56 6.50 2.03 -12.05
C SER A 56 7.87 1.81 -11.40
N ARG A 57 8.96 2.16 -12.10
CA ARG A 57 10.32 2.09 -11.54
C ARG A 57 10.51 3.05 -10.37
N ARG A 58 9.93 4.25 -10.45
CA ARG A 58 9.96 5.24 -9.36
C ARG A 58 9.18 4.78 -8.13
N LEU A 59 8.03 4.13 -8.32
CA LEU A 59 7.25 3.54 -7.23
C LEU A 59 8.11 2.52 -6.45
N ILE A 60 8.71 1.55 -7.14
CA ILE A 60 9.57 0.54 -6.51
C ILE A 60 10.78 1.18 -5.81
N ASN A 61 11.41 2.17 -6.45
CA ASN A 61 12.56 2.87 -5.86
C ASN A 61 12.18 3.70 -4.62
N SER A 62 10.97 4.29 -4.60
CA SER A 62 10.47 5.04 -3.45
C SER A 62 10.24 4.14 -2.23
N ILE A 63 9.71 2.93 -2.45
CA ILE A 63 9.56 1.89 -1.42
C ILE A 63 10.94 1.44 -0.93
N LYS A 64 11.84 1.09 -1.85
CA LYS A 64 13.20 0.63 -1.53
C LYS A 64 14.01 1.65 -0.74
N SER A 65 13.88 2.94 -1.06
CA SER A 65 14.58 4.01 -0.34
C SER A 65 13.78 4.60 0.82
N SER A 66 12.59 4.07 1.12
CA SER A 66 11.66 4.59 2.12
C SER A 66 11.38 6.10 1.98
N ASP A 67 11.32 6.60 0.74
CA ASP A 67 11.08 8.01 0.41
C ASP A 67 9.88 8.12 -0.56
N PRO A 68 8.64 8.18 -0.03
CA PRO A 68 7.43 8.31 -0.83
C PRO A 68 7.42 9.55 -1.73
N ALA A 69 8.09 10.63 -1.33
CA ALA A 69 8.12 11.89 -2.09
C ALA A 69 8.83 11.73 -3.45
N LYS A 70 9.65 10.68 -3.65
CA LYS A 70 10.22 10.37 -4.98
C LYS A 70 9.16 10.01 -6.01
N PHE A 71 8.12 9.29 -5.60
CA PHE A 71 7.03 8.94 -6.49
C PHE A 71 6.15 10.16 -6.78
N GLU A 72 5.77 10.92 -5.75
CA GLU A 72 4.97 12.14 -5.91
C GLU A 72 5.62 13.17 -6.83
N ARG A 73 6.93 13.39 -6.68
CA ARG A 73 7.70 14.28 -7.57
C ARG A 73 7.72 13.78 -9.01
N GLY A 74 7.77 12.46 -9.21
CA GLY A 74 7.70 11.82 -10.52
C GLY A 74 6.38 12.13 -11.22
N ILE A 75 5.26 11.90 -10.52
CA ILE A 75 3.91 12.19 -11.04
C ILE A 75 3.74 13.67 -11.39
N ARG A 76 4.16 14.58 -10.50
CA ARG A 76 4.08 16.03 -10.77
C ARG A 76 4.85 16.45 -12.01
N LYS A 77 6.03 15.85 -12.24
CA LYS A 77 6.85 16.15 -13.42
C LYS A 77 6.19 15.67 -14.70
N VAL A 78 5.64 14.46 -14.70
CA VAL A 78 4.92 13.90 -15.85
C VAL A 78 3.70 14.77 -16.18
N ASN A 79 2.90 15.13 -15.18
CA ASN A 79 1.71 15.95 -15.38
C ASN A 79 2.04 17.39 -15.81
N GLY A 80 3.08 17.99 -15.24
CA GLY A 80 3.51 19.34 -15.61
C GLY A 80 4.09 19.43 -17.04
N ASN A 81 4.69 18.35 -17.55
CA ASN A 81 5.13 18.29 -18.95
C ASN A 81 3.94 18.20 -19.92
N ASN A 82 2.87 17.49 -19.55
CA ASN A 82 1.67 17.39 -20.38
C ASN A 82 0.93 18.74 -20.53
N GLU A 83 1.02 19.64 -19.55
CA GLU A 83 0.42 20.99 -19.63
C GLU A 83 1.20 21.93 -20.57
N THR A 84 2.51 21.75 -20.72
CA THR A 84 3.34 22.62 -21.57
C THR A 84 3.27 22.30 -23.06
N ASP A 85 2.86 21.09 -23.43
CA ASP A 85 2.77 20.66 -24.84
C ASP A 85 1.43 21.05 -25.52
N THR A 86 0.54 21.77 -24.82
CA THR A 86 -0.77 22.18 -25.35
C THR A 86 -0.90 23.69 -25.64
N ASN A 87 0.20 24.46 -25.69
CA ASN A 87 0.19 25.89 -26.04
C ASN A 87 1.09 26.21 -27.24
#